data_AF-A0A936SS23-F1
#
_entry.id   AF-A0A936SS23-F1
#
_cell.length_a   1.000
_cell.length_b   1.000
_cell.length_c   1.000
_cell.angle_alpha   90.00
_cell.angle_beta   90.00
_cell.angle_gamma   90.00
#
_symmetry.space_group_name_H-M   'P 1'
#
loop_
_entity.id
_entity.type
_entity.pdbx_description
1 polymer ?
#
loop_
_entity_poly.entity_id
_entity_poly.type
_entity_poly.pdbx_seq_one_letter_code
_entity_poly.pdbx_strand_id
1 'polypeptide(L)'
;MDQQELHSNLAKLDRELAGAEPADAAARATLAAVRGDLQQLIGQSEQLPTEQHQTLAERLRDAIPRFESSHPTLTSAMAEVIDTLNRMGL
;
A
#
# COMPACT_ATOMS: atom_id res chain seq x y z
N MET A 1 8.41 2.14 17.30
CA MET A 1 9.00 2.84 16.13
C MET A 1 8.28 2.44 14.85
N ASP A 2 7.75 1.22 14.84
CA ASP A 2 7.14 0.51 13.73
C ASP A 2 5.96 1.27 13.11
N GLN A 3 5.07 1.83 13.94
CA GLN A 3 3.88 2.52 13.43
C GLN A 3 4.21 3.82 12.68
N GLN A 4 5.25 4.55 13.09
CA GLN A 4 5.69 5.76 12.39
C GLN A 4 6.43 5.42 11.09
N GLU A 5 7.21 4.33 11.06
CA GLU A 5 7.86 3.83 9.86
C GLU A 5 6.81 3.37 8.83
N LEU A 6 5.80 2.62 9.28
CA LEU A 6 4.65 2.25 8.45
C LEU A 6 3.97 3.50 7.89
N HIS A 7 3.62 4.47 8.73
CA HIS A 7 2.98 5.71 8.29
C HIS A 7 3.80 6.44 7.21
N SER A 8 5.12 6.50 7.37
CA SER A 8 6.02 7.10 6.39
C SER A 8 6.02 6.32 5.07
N ASN A 9 6.04 4.98 5.14
CA ASN A 9 6.00 4.12 3.96
C ASN A 9 4.64 4.21 3.24
N LEU A 10 3.53 4.28 3.98
CA LEU A 10 2.19 4.49 3.45
C LEU A 10 2.07 5.86 2.76
N ALA A 11 2.60 6.92 3.37
CA ALA A 11 2.59 8.26 2.79
C ALA A 11 3.47 8.36 1.53
N LYS A 12 4.61 7.65 1.50
CA LYS A 12 5.46 7.53 0.31
C LYS A 12 4.72 6.79 -0.81
N LEU A 13 4.08 5.67 -0.48
CA LEU A 13 3.30 4.89 -1.42
C LEU A 13 2.12 5.71 -1.99
N ASP A 14 1.37 6.45 -1.17
CA ASP A 14 0.29 7.35 -1.63
C ASP A 14 0.78 8.41 -2.62
N ARG A 15 1.97 8.97 -2.39
CA ARG A 15 2.58 9.95 -3.29
C ARG A 15 2.99 9.33 -4.63
N GLU A 16 3.57 8.13 -4.60
CA GLU A 16 3.90 7.38 -5.82
C GLU A 16 2.62 6.98 -6.58
N LEU A 17 1.57 6.59 -5.86
CA LEU A 17 0.22 6.31 -6.38
C LEU A 17 -0.41 7.51 -7.07
N ALA A 18 -0.24 8.71 -6.52
CA ALA A 18 -0.76 9.94 -7.09
C ALA A 18 0.00 10.38 -8.35
N GLY A 19 1.28 10.02 -8.45
CA GLY A 19 2.12 10.28 -9.63
C GLY A 19 2.03 9.18 -10.70
N ALA A 20 1.63 7.96 -10.32
CA ALA A 20 1.37 6.88 -11.25
C ALA A 20 0.01 7.11 -11.92
N GLU A 21 0.03 7.43 -13.22
CA GLU A 21 -1.18 7.50 -14.03
C GLU A 21 -1.50 6.07 -14.52
N PRO A 22 -2.49 5.36 -13.93
CA PRO A 22 -2.75 3.99 -14.32
C PRO A 22 -3.25 3.94 -15.77
N ALA A 23 -2.58 3.14 -16.59
CA ALA A 23 -2.94 2.94 -17.99
C ALA A 23 -4.31 2.26 -18.18
N ASP A 24 -4.80 1.54 -17.17
CA ASP A 24 -6.00 0.71 -17.23
C ASP A 24 -7.02 1.01 -16.12
N ALA A 25 -8.31 0.87 -16.43
CA ALA A 25 -9.40 1.08 -15.47
C ALA A 25 -9.35 0.12 -14.28
N ALA A 26 -8.92 -1.13 -14.50
CA ALA A 26 -8.74 -2.12 -13.43
C ALA A 26 -7.61 -1.70 -12.48
N ALA A 27 -6.49 -1.26 -13.03
CA ALA A 27 -5.37 -0.71 -12.27
C ALA A 27 -5.83 0.50 -11.43
N ARG A 28 -6.62 1.41 -12.02
CA ARG A 28 -7.15 2.58 -11.33
C ARG A 28 -8.09 2.23 -10.17
N ALA A 29 -8.93 1.21 -10.33
CA ALA A 29 -9.80 0.72 -9.27
C ALA A 29 -9.00 0.09 -8.12
N THR A 30 -7.98 -0.72 -8.42
CA THR A 30 -7.08 -1.30 -7.41
C THR A 30 -6.34 -0.21 -6.63
N LEU A 31 -5.78 0.79 -7.33
CA LEU A 31 -5.10 1.90 -6.70
C LEU A 31 -6.05 2.72 -5.79
N ALA A 32 -7.28 2.96 -6.23
CA ALA A 32 -8.27 3.66 -5.41
C ALA A 32 -8.66 2.87 -4.14
N ALA A 33 -8.78 1.55 -4.24
CA ALA A 33 -9.04 0.68 -3.10
C ALA A 33 -7.89 0.69 -2.10
N VAL A 34 -6.66 0.51 -2.60
CA VAL A 34 -5.43 0.60 -1.78
C VAL A 34 -5.37 1.95 -1.09
N ARG A 35 -5.64 3.06 -1.80
CA ARG A 35 -5.62 4.39 -1.20
C ARG A 35 -6.68 4.58 -0.11
N GLY A 36 -7.86 3.99 -0.28
CA GLY A 36 -8.90 3.98 0.75
C GLY A 36 -8.46 3.23 2.00
N ASP A 37 -7.86 2.04 1.83
CA ASP A 37 -7.28 1.28 2.94
C ASP A 37 -6.17 2.05 3.64
N LEU A 38 -5.26 2.69 2.88
CA LEU A 38 -4.19 3.54 3.42
C LEU A 38 -4.75 4.71 4.24
N GLN A 39 -5.78 5.39 3.77
CA GLN A 39 -6.40 6.50 4.51
C GLN A 39 -7.11 6.02 5.79
N GLN A 40 -7.70 4.83 5.77
CA GLN A 40 -8.26 4.20 6.97
C GLN A 40 -7.14 3.87 7.97
N LEU A 41 -6.03 3.32 7.48
CA LEU A 41 -4.82 3.03 8.26
C LEU A 41 -4.19 4.27 8.89
N ILE A 42 -4.17 5.36 8.13
CA ILE A 42 -3.58 6.62 8.57
C ILE A 42 -4.49 7.37 9.55
N GLY A 43 -5.81 7.29 9.35
CA GLY A 43 -6.80 7.98 10.17
C GLY A 43 -7.17 7.25 11.46
N GLN A 44 -7.00 5.92 11.52
CA GLN A 44 -7.30 5.11 12.71
C GLN A 44 -6.00 4.76 13.45
N SER A 45 -5.49 5.74 14.18
CA SER A 45 -4.18 5.73 14.84
C SER A 45 -3.97 4.68 15.93
N GLU A 46 -5.01 3.95 16.38
CA GLU A 46 -4.90 3.23 17.67
C GLU A 46 -5.19 1.74 17.67
N GLN A 47 -5.90 1.15 16.72
CA GLN A 47 -6.20 -0.29 16.77
C GLN A 47 -6.93 -0.75 15.49
N LEU A 48 -6.20 -0.97 14.40
CA LEU A 48 -6.76 -1.72 13.28
C LEU A 48 -6.56 -3.22 13.53
N PRO A 49 -7.62 -4.04 13.38
CA PRO A 49 -7.49 -5.49 13.46
C PRO A 49 -6.49 -5.99 12.41
N THR A 50 -5.68 -6.98 12.82
CA THR A 50 -4.67 -7.65 11.97
C THR A 50 -5.21 -8.09 10.61
N GLU A 51 -6.50 -8.42 10.53
CA GLU A 51 -7.18 -8.78 9.29
C GLU A 51 -7.14 -7.66 8.23
N GLN A 52 -7.24 -6.40 8.62
CA GLN A 52 -7.17 -5.27 7.68
C GLN A 52 -5.76 -5.03 7.17
N HIS A 53 -4.75 -5.27 8.02
CA HIS A 53 -3.34 -5.25 7.62
C HIS A 53 -3.01 -6.35 6.61
N GLN A 54 -3.49 -7.58 6.83
CA GLN A 54 -3.33 -8.69 5.89
C GLN A 54 -4.03 -8.42 4.56
N THR A 55 -5.27 -7.92 4.62
CA THR A 55 -6.03 -7.60 3.41
C THR A 55 -5.29 -6.55 2.56
N LEU A 56 -4.70 -5.52 3.19
CA LEU A 56 -3.89 -4.54 2.48
C LEU A 56 -2.63 -5.20 1.87
N ALA A 57 -1.91 -6.01 2.65
CA ALA A 57 -0.70 -6.69 2.18
C ALA A 57 -0.99 -7.59 0.97
N GLU A 58 -2.11 -8.33 0.98
CA GLU A 58 -2.56 -9.15 -0.15
C GLU A 58 -2.91 -8.30 -1.37
N ARG A 59 -3.65 -7.19 -1.19
CA ARG A 59 -4.00 -6.28 -2.29
C ARG A 59 -2.76 -5.65 -2.93
N LEU A 60 -1.80 -5.22 -2.13
CA LEU A 60 -0.52 -4.70 -2.62
C LEU A 60 0.25 -5.77 -3.41
N ARG A 61 0.25 -7.01 -2.91
CA ARG A 61 0.95 -8.14 -3.55
C ARG A 61 0.32 -8.51 -4.91
N ASP A 62 -1.00 -8.40 -5.04
CA ASP A 62 -1.72 -8.59 -6.31
C ASP A 62 -1.55 -7.41 -7.29
N ALA A 63 -1.29 -6.21 -6.77
CA ALA A 63 -1.03 -5.03 -7.57
C ALA A 63 0.39 -5.01 -8.16
N ILE A 64 1.41 -5.49 -7.44
CA ILE A 64 2.82 -5.51 -7.89
C ILE A 64 2.98 -6.00 -9.35
N PRO A 65 2.52 -7.19 -9.75
CA PRO A 65 2.74 -7.69 -11.11
C PRO A 65 2.06 -6.84 -12.19
N ARG A 66 1.05 -6.03 -11.85
CA ARG A 66 0.40 -5.11 -12.81
C ARG A 66 1.20 -3.84 -13.06
N PHE A 67 1.99 -3.41 -12.08
CA PHE A 67 2.76 -2.17 -12.14
C PHE A 67 4.26 -2.40 -12.30
N GLU A 68 4.76 -3.63 -12.20
CA GLU A 68 6.19 -3.96 -12.28
C GLU A 68 6.84 -3.51 -13.58
N SER A 69 6.11 -3.59 -14.70
CA SER A 69 6.60 -3.17 -16.02
C SER A 69 6.53 -1.66 -16.24
N SER A 70 5.47 -1.00 -15.74
CA SER A 70 5.19 0.41 -16.04
C SER A 70 5.73 1.37 -14.98
N HIS A 71 5.75 0.96 -13.71
CA HIS A 71 6.08 1.79 -12.55
C HIS A 71 6.91 1.00 -11.52
N PRO A 72 8.20 0.74 -11.80
CA PRO A 72 9.08 -0.03 -10.90
C PRO A 72 9.33 0.65 -9.54
N THR A 73 9.20 1.98 -9.45
CA THR A 73 9.28 2.71 -8.17
C THR A 73 8.05 2.46 -7.30
N LEU A 74 6.88 2.39 -7.92
CA LEU A 74 5.61 2.09 -7.25
C LEU A 74 5.64 0.68 -6.67
N THR A 75 6.10 -0.32 -7.44
CA THR A 75 6.18 -1.70 -6.93
C THR A 75 7.20 -1.85 -5.81
N SER A 76 8.31 -1.11 -5.86
CA SER A 76 9.27 -1.06 -4.76
C SER A 76 8.64 -0.50 -3.48
N ALA A 77 7.87 0.59 -3.57
CA ALA A 77 7.17 1.16 -2.43
C ALA A 77 6.08 0.20 -1.88
N MET A 78 5.37 -0.52 -2.75
CA MET A 78 4.41 -1.55 -2.34
C MET A 78 5.10 -2.69 -1.57
N ALA A 79 6.25 -3.15 -2.06
CA ALA A 79 7.05 -4.18 -1.40
C ALA A 79 7.58 -3.73 -0.03
N GLU A 80 8.07 -2.48 0.08
CA GLU A 80 8.49 -1.91 1.37
C GLU A 80 7.35 -1.92 2.40
N VAL A 81 6.13 -1.54 2.01
CA VAL A 81 4.96 -1.57 2.90
C VAL A 81 4.62 -2.99 3.34
N ILE A 82 4.60 -3.96 2.42
CA ILE A 82 4.35 -5.37 2.73
C ILE A 82 5.40 -5.90 3.73
N ASP A 83 6.67 -5.53 3.54
CA ASP A 83 7.76 -5.93 4.41
C ASP A 83 7.63 -5.32 5.81
N THR A 84 7.22 -4.05 5.92
CA THR A 84 6.92 -3.42 7.21
C THR A 84 5.75 -4.10 7.92
N LEU A 85 4.68 -4.45 7.21
CA LEU A 85 3.53 -5.18 7.76
C LEU A 85 3.96 -6.57 8.27
N ASN A 86 4.75 -7.31 7.49
CA ASN A 86 5.31 -8.59 7.91
C ASN A 86 6.21 -8.46 9.15
N ARG A 87 7.05 -7.41 9.22
CA ARG A 87 7.93 -7.15 10.38
C ARG A 87 7.16 -6.89 11.66
N MET A 88 5.95 -6.33 11.56
CA MET A 88 5.05 -6.15 12.69
C MET A 88 4.37 -7.45 13.15
N GLY A 89 4.56 -8.56 12.43
CA GLY A 89 3.88 -9.83 12.69
C GLY A 89 2.40 -9.82 12.32
N LEU A 90 2.02 -8.95 11.38
CA LEU A 90 0.65 -8.75 10.91
C LEU A 90 0.39 -9.49 9.60
#